data_AF-A0A416FXX3-F1
#
_entry.id   AF-A0A416FXX3-F1
#
_cell.length_a   1.000
_cell.length_b   1.000
_cell.length_c   1.000
_cell.angle_alpha   90.00
_cell.angle_beta   90.00
_cell.angle_gamma   90.00
#
_symmetry.space_group_name_H-M   'P 1'
#
loop_
_entity.id
_entity.type
_entity.pdbx_description
1 polymer ?
#
loop_
_entity_poly.entity_id
_entity_poly.type
_entity_poly.pdbx_seq_one_letter_code
_entity_poly.pdbx_strand_id
1 'polypeptide(L)'
;MMMMKKDERKALKKIRELMGSLGSDSYVATAFEGCADIAESNIDNDFMCSMKQRAESAEEESRKAFLLISDQQKEINKLKADLETANNELERLCNVNSELQRDTTGTEKALSDLRKFSKNAEAQLKEKDAEIIRLKAQLFDYMTKDQQ
;
A
#
# COMPACT_ATOMS: atom_id res chain seq x y z
N MET A 1 2.44 -24.07 57.82
CA MET A 1 2.78 -25.49 57.60
C MET A 1 2.30 -25.83 56.21
N MET A 2 3.21 -26.17 55.29
CA MET A 2 2.84 -26.55 53.92
C MET A 2 2.18 -27.93 53.99
N MET A 3 0.96 -28.07 53.47
CA MET A 3 0.32 -29.38 53.39
C MET A 3 1.19 -30.26 52.47
N MET A 4 1.47 -31.50 52.87
CA MET A 4 2.27 -32.38 52.00
C MET A 4 1.44 -32.70 50.74
N LYS A 5 2.07 -32.78 49.56
CA LYS A 5 1.39 -33.12 48.29
C LYS A 5 0.46 -34.34 48.41
N LYS A 6 0.85 -35.33 49.23
CA LYS A 6 0.04 -36.53 49.52
C LYS A 6 -1.29 -36.19 50.21
N ASP A 7 -1.30 -35.22 51.12
CA ASP A 7 -2.51 -34.81 51.84
C ASP A 7 -3.41 -33.93 50.96
N GLU A 8 -2.83 -33.11 50.08
CA GLU A 8 -3.59 -32.38 49.05
C GLU A 8 -4.28 -33.34 48.07
N ARG A 9 -3.58 -34.40 47.61
CA ARG A 9 -4.20 -35.42 46.74
C ARG A 9 -5.35 -36.16 47.42
N LYS A 10 -5.25 -36.44 48.73
CA LYS A 10 -6.35 -37.04 49.49
C LYS A 10 -7.56 -36.10 49.54
N ALA A 11 -7.34 -34.80 49.75
CA ALA A 11 -8.40 -33.80 49.74
C ALA A 11 -9.05 -33.70 48.35
N LEU A 12 -8.23 -33.66 47.29
CA LEU A 12 -8.71 -33.60 45.91
C LEU A 12 -9.55 -34.83 45.52
N LYS A 13 -9.13 -36.03 45.93
CA LYS A 13 -9.91 -37.26 45.69
C LYS A 13 -11.32 -37.17 46.27
N LYS A 14 -11.47 -36.69 47.51
CA LYS A 14 -12.78 -36.51 48.15
C LYS A 14 -13.64 -35.50 47.41
N ILE A 15 -13.04 -34.40 46.92
CA ILE A 15 -13.75 -33.40 46.13
C ILE A 15 -14.26 -34.00 44.82
N ARG A 16 -13.43 -34.78 44.10
CA ARG A 16 -13.86 -35.45 42.86
C ARG A 16 -15.01 -36.44 43.10
N GLU A 17 -14.95 -37.22 44.18
CA GLU A 17 -16.02 -38.17 44.54
C GLU A 17 -17.34 -37.44 44.88
N LEU A 18 -17.27 -36.36 45.65
CA LEU A 18 -18.43 -35.51 45.96
C LEU A 18 -19.03 -34.90 44.69
N MET A 19 -18.18 -34.39 43.80
CA MET A 19 -18.62 -33.80 42.54
C MET A 19 -19.28 -34.82 41.61
N GLY A 20 -18.71 -36.03 41.54
CA GLY A 20 -19.28 -37.12 40.74
C GLY A 20 -20.62 -37.65 41.28
N SER A 21 -20.85 -37.60 42.59
CA SER A 21 -22.12 -38.05 43.18
C SER A 21 -23.27 -37.08 42.98
N LEU A 22 -22.99 -35.81 42.67
CA LEU A 22 -24.00 -34.77 42.43
C LEU A 22 -24.67 -34.87 41.05
N GLY A 23 -24.09 -35.59 40.09
CA GLY A 23 -24.63 -35.71 38.72
C GLY A 23 -24.26 -34.54 37.80
N SER A 24 -24.43 -34.71 36.48
CA SER A 24 -24.03 -33.74 35.45
C SER A 24 -24.99 -32.55 35.29
N ASP A 25 -26.18 -32.63 35.87
CA ASP A 25 -27.19 -31.56 35.90
C ASP A 25 -27.13 -30.70 37.18
N SER A 26 -26.19 -31.01 38.09
CA SER A 26 -26.02 -30.25 39.33
C SER A 26 -25.37 -28.88 39.09
N TYR A 27 -26.04 -27.82 39.53
CA TYR A 27 -25.50 -26.46 39.51
C TYR A 27 -24.13 -26.32 40.17
N VAL A 28 -23.91 -27.04 41.29
CA VAL A 28 -22.63 -27.03 42.00
C VAL A 28 -21.58 -27.79 41.20
N ALA A 29 -21.97 -28.93 40.60
CA ALA A 29 -21.06 -29.71 39.77
C ALA A 29 -20.58 -28.91 38.54
N THR A 30 -21.51 -28.21 37.88
CA THR A 30 -21.20 -27.34 36.73
C THR A 30 -20.31 -26.17 37.13
N ALA A 31 -20.60 -25.49 38.26
CA ALA A 31 -19.82 -24.33 38.70
C ALA A 31 -18.35 -24.65 39.01
N PHE A 32 -18.05 -25.89 39.39
CA PHE A 32 -16.70 -26.37 39.73
C PHE A 32 -16.05 -27.20 38.61
N GLU A 33 -16.67 -27.28 37.44
CA GLU A 33 -16.10 -27.98 36.28
C GLU A 33 -14.68 -27.45 35.97
N GLY A 34 -13.72 -28.36 35.75
CA GLY A 34 -12.31 -28.04 35.52
C GLY A 34 -11.50 -27.61 36.75
N CYS A 35 -12.13 -27.24 37.88
CA CYS A 35 -11.40 -26.86 39.10
C CYS A 35 -10.55 -28.00 39.67
N ALA A 36 -11.06 -29.24 39.62
CA ALA A 36 -10.32 -30.41 40.13
C ALA A 36 -9.07 -30.73 39.30
N ASP A 37 -9.13 -30.53 37.99
CA ASP A 37 -7.99 -30.76 37.08
C ASP A 37 -6.92 -29.68 37.27
N ILE A 38 -7.32 -28.44 37.52
CA ILE A 38 -6.39 -27.37 37.91
C ILE A 38 -5.74 -27.67 39.25
N ALA A 39 -6.51 -28.13 40.24
CA ALA A 39 -5.96 -28.49 41.55
C ALA A 39 -4.93 -29.61 41.44
N GLU A 40 -5.16 -30.60 40.58
CA GLU A 40 -4.18 -31.66 40.28
C GLU A 40 -2.89 -31.09 39.67
N SER A 41 -3.02 -30.25 38.64
CA SER A 41 -1.88 -29.58 38.01
C SER A 41 -1.12 -28.67 38.99
N ASN A 42 -1.82 -28.02 39.92
CA ASN A 42 -1.21 -27.18 40.95
C ASN A 42 -0.34 -28.01 41.90
N ILE A 43 -0.83 -29.16 42.35
CA ILE A 43 -0.08 -30.08 43.21
C ILE A 43 1.15 -30.62 42.47
N ASP A 44 0.99 -30.99 41.20
CA ASP A 44 2.06 -31.58 40.39
C ASP A 44 3.21 -30.60 40.15
N ASN A 45 2.87 -29.35 39.81
CA ASN A 45 3.82 -28.35 39.34
C ASN A 45 4.14 -27.25 40.37
N ASP A 46 3.65 -27.38 41.60
CA ASP A 46 3.79 -26.36 42.66
C ASP A 46 3.24 -24.98 42.22
N PHE A 47 2.09 -25.00 41.55
CA PHE A 47 1.37 -23.80 41.11
C PHE A 47 0.22 -23.42 42.06
N MET A 48 -0.28 -22.19 41.91
CA MET A 48 -1.44 -21.67 42.63
C MET A 48 -2.45 -21.05 41.65
N CYS A 49 -2.76 -21.76 40.57
CA CYS A 49 -3.71 -21.32 39.57
C CYS A 49 -5.16 -21.60 40.00
N SER A 50 -6.09 -20.76 39.55
CA SER A 50 -7.53 -20.94 39.76
C SER A 50 -8.30 -20.74 38.46
N MET A 51 -9.53 -21.26 38.40
CA MET A 51 -10.43 -21.00 37.26
C MET A 51 -10.71 -19.51 37.09
N LYS A 52 -10.84 -18.76 38.20
CA LYS A 52 -11.00 -17.30 38.18
C LYS A 52 -9.84 -16.61 37.46
N GLN A 53 -8.60 -16.90 37.86
CA GLN A 53 -7.41 -16.31 37.24
C GLN A 53 -7.30 -16.65 35.75
N ARG A 54 -7.66 -17.89 35.35
CA ARG A 54 -7.66 -18.28 33.94
C ARG A 54 -8.71 -17.51 33.14
N ALA A 55 -9.92 -17.38 33.68
CA ALA A 55 -10.99 -16.62 33.04
C ALA A 55 -10.63 -15.14 32.89
N GLU A 56 -10.13 -14.50 33.96
CA GLU A 56 -9.69 -13.10 33.94
C GLU A 56 -8.54 -12.88 32.95
N SER A 57 -7.61 -13.82 32.87
CA SER A 57 -6.49 -13.75 31.92
C SER A 57 -6.96 -13.89 30.48
N ALA A 58 -7.85 -14.86 30.20
CA ALA A 58 -8.44 -15.05 28.88
C ALA A 58 -9.30 -13.84 28.45
N GLU A 59 -10.05 -13.24 29.37
CA GLU A 59 -10.83 -12.03 29.12
C GLU A 59 -9.91 -10.84 28.79
N GLU A 60 -8.84 -10.65 29.56
CA GLU A 60 -7.87 -9.58 29.33
C GLU A 60 -7.12 -9.76 28.00
N GLU A 61 -6.73 -11.00 27.66
CA GLU A 61 -6.13 -11.32 26.36
C GLU A 61 -7.11 -11.05 25.20
N SER A 62 -8.36 -11.47 25.35
CA SER A 62 -9.44 -11.21 24.38
C SER A 62 -9.65 -9.70 24.19
N ARG A 63 -9.70 -8.93 25.29
CA ARG A 63 -9.83 -7.47 25.26
C ARG A 63 -8.65 -6.82 24.55
N LYS A 64 -7.42 -7.24 24.83
CA LYS A 64 -6.21 -6.74 24.15
C LYS A 64 -6.25 -7.06 22.66
N ALA A 65 -6.62 -8.29 22.29
CA ALA A 65 -6.75 -8.70 20.90
C ALA A 65 -7.80 -7.86 20.16
N PHE A 66 -8.96 -7.61 20.79
CA PHE A 66 -10.00 -6.77 20.23
C PHE A 66 -9.53 -5.33 19.98
N LEU A 67 -8.82 -4.73 20.93
CA LEU A 67 -8.25 -3.39 20.76
C LEU A 67 -7.24 -3.36 19.61
N LEU A 68 -6.35 -4.35 19.54
CA LEU A 68 -5.37 -4.45 18.46
C LEU A 68 -6.04 -4.57 17.09
N ILE A 69 -7.07 -5.42 16.97
CA ILE A 69 -7.85 -5.57 15.73
C ILE A 69 -8.53 -4.25 15.34
N SER A 70 -9.11 -3.55 16.32
CA SER A 70 -9.76 -2.26 16.08
C SER A 70 -8.77 -1.21 15.56
N ASP A 71 -7.58 -1.14 16.14
CA ASP A 71 -6.55 -0.19 15.71
C ASP A 71 -5.95 -0.57 14.35
N GLN A 72 -5.72 -1.87 14.10
CA GLN A 72 -5.32 -2.37 12.79
C GLN A 72 -6.36 -2.05 11.71
N GLN A 73 -7.66 -2.15 12.04
CA GLN A 73 -8.73 -1.83 11.11
C GLN A 73 -8.75 -0.34 10.75
N LYS A 74 -8.49 0.55 11.72
CA LYS A 74 -8.34 1.99 11.45
C LYS A 74 -7.17 2.28 10.52
N GLU A 75 -6.02 1.64 10.77
CA GLU A 75 -4.83 1.84 9.94
C GLU A 75 -5.03 1.32 8.51
N ILE A 76 -5.68 0.15 8.35
CA ILE A 76 -6.06 -0.38 7.04
C ILE A 76 -6.97 0.61 6.30
N ASN A 77 -7.93 1.22 6.97
CA ASN A 77 -8.83 2.18 6.34
C ASN A 77 -8.09 3.46 5.91
N LYS A 78 -7.14 3.93 6.73
CA LYS A 78 -6.29 5.07 6.39
C LYS A 78 -5.42 4.76 5.16
N LEU A 79 -4.71 3.62 5.18
CA LEU A 79 -3.88 3.18 4.05
C LEU A 79 -4.69 3.01 2.76
N LYS A 80 -5.93 2.52 2.86
CA LYS A 80 -6.83 2.44 1.70
C LYS A 80 -7.18 3.83 1.13
N ALA A 81 -7.45 4.81 1.98
CA ALA A 81 -7.71 6.18 1.54
C ALA A 81 -6.48 6.85 0.90
N ASP A 82 -5.30 6.60 1.47
CA ASP A 82 -4.03 7.09 0.92
C ASP A 82 -3.73 6.45 -0.45
N LEU A 83 -3.96 5.14 -0.57
CA LEU A 83 -3.81 4.40 -1.83
C LEU A 83 -4.77 4.92 -2.92
N GLU A 84 -6.02 5.18 -2.56
CA GLU A 84 -7.01 5.76 -3.47
C GLU A 84 -6.57 7.15 -3.95
N THR A 85 -6.06 7.98 -3.05
CA THR A 85 -5.53 9.31 -3.40
C THR A 85 -4.34 9.22 -4.35
N ALA A 86 -3.41 8.29 -4.09
CA ALA A 86 -2.25 8.07 -4.94
C ALA A 86 -2.64 7.55 -6.33
N ASN A 87 -3.62 6.65 -6.42
CA ASN A 87 -4.12 6.14 -7.70
C ASN A 87 -4.78 7.25 -8.55
N ASN A 88 -5.59 8.11 -7.92
CA ASN A 88 -6.21 9.25 -8.60
C ASN A 88 -5.16 10.22 -9.15
N GLU A 89 -4.08 10.47 -8.40
CA GLU A 89 -2.99 11.31 -8.88
C GLU A 89 -2.19 10.66 -10.02
N LEU A 90 -1.97 9.35 -9.94
CA LEU A 90 -1.33 8.60 -11.02
C LEU A 90 -2.14 8.68 -12.32
N GLU A 91 -3.46 8.55 -12.24
CA GLU A 91 -4.34 8.70 -13.40
C GLU A 91 -4.26 10.11 -14.01
N ARG A 92 -4.25 11.15 -13.18
CA ARG A 92 -4.05 12.54 -13.64
C ARG A 92 -2.72 12.71 -14.37
N LEU A 93 -1.63 12.19 -13.79
CA LEU A 93 -0.30 12.29 -14.40
C LEU A 93 -0.24 11.53 -15.74
N CYS A 94 -0.89 10.38 -15.86
CA CYS A 94 -1.00 9.65 -17.12
C CYS A 94 -1.73 10.46 -18.20
N ASN A 95 -2.79 11.17 -17.84
CA ASN A 95 -3.53 12.04 -18.77
C ASN A 95 -2.64 13.21 -19.24
N VAL A 96 -1.99 13.91 -18.31
CA VAL A 96 -1.07 15.02 -18.63
C VAL A 96 0.08 14.54 -19.52
N ASN A 97 0.65 13.37 -19.24
CA ASN A 97 1.73 12.81 -20.07
C ASN A 97 1.26 12.51 -21.49
N SER A 98 0.03 12.00 -21.64
CA SER A 98 -0.57 11.75 -22.96
C SER A 98 -0.78 13.04 -23.75
N GLU A 99 -1.20 14.13 -23.09
CA GLU A 99 -1.33 15.44 -23.72
C GLU A 99 0.03 15.99 -24.17
N LEU A 100 1.04 15.95 -23.28
CA LEU A 100 2.40 16.39 -23.60
C LEU A 100 3.01 15.63 -24.78
N GLN A 101 2.74 14.32 -24.88
CA GLN A 101 3.17 13.52 -26.03
C GLN A 101 2.53 13.99 -27.33
N ARG A 102 1.23 14.31 -27.32
CA ARG A 102 0.53 14.84 -28.50
C ARG A 102 1.12 16.18 -28.91
N ASP A 103 1.34 17.08 -27.97
CA ASP A 103 1.96 18.38 -28.23
C ASP A 103 3.39 18.25 -28.78
N THR A 104 4.18 17.34 -28.21
CA THR A 104 5.53 17.03 -28.70
C THR A 104 5.50 16.54 -30.15
N THR A 105 4.62 15.58 -30.48
CA THR A 105 4.49 15.11 -31.87
C THR A 105 4.00 16.20 -32.82
N GLY A 106 3.14 17.11 -32.35
CA GLY A 106 2.65 18.25 -33.13
C GLY A 106 3.77 19.26 -33.42
N THR A 107 4.56 19.60 -32.41
CA THR A 107 5.70 20.51 -32.55
C THR A 107 6.80 19.93 -33.45
N GLU A 108 7.09 18.64 -33.35
CA GLU A 108 8.03 17.95 -34.25
C GLU A 108 7.60 18.03 -35.73
N LYS A 109 6.31 17.85 -36.01
CA LYS A 109 5.77 18.00 -37.37
C LYS A 109 5.91 19.43 -37.88
N ALA A 110 5.50 20.41 -37.07
CA ALA A 110 5.63 21.83 -37.42
C ALA A 110 7.09 22.22 -37.68
N LEU A 111 8.02 21.72 -36.87
CA LEU A 111 9.46 21.94 -37.04
C LEU A 111 9.98 21.33 -38.35
N SER A 112 9.50 20.14 -38.72
CA SER A 112 9.84 19.48 -39.98
C SER A 112 9.36 20.30 -41.18
N ASP A 113 8.13 20.82 -41.13
CA ASP A 113 7.58 21.62 -42.22
C ASP A 113 8.28 22.98 -42.34
N LEU A 114 8.55 23.66 -41.22
CA LEU A 114 9.36 24.90 -41.22
C LEU A 114 10.76 24.68 -41.82
N ARG A 115 11.40 23.54 -41.54
CA ARG A 115 12.70 23.18 -42.15
C ARG A 115 12.58 23.04 -43.67
N LYS A 116 11.50 22.45 -44.19
CA LYS A 116 11.27 22.36 -45.64
C LYS A 116 11.03 23.74 -46.25
N PHE A 117 10.20 24.57 -45.63
CA PHE A 117 9.95 25.94 -46.07
C PHE A 117 11.25 26.76 -46.11
N SER A 118 12.08 26.69 -45.07
CA SER A 118 13.40 27.36 -45.03
C SER A 118 14.28 26.93 -46.19
N LYS A 119 14.42 25.61 -46.42
CA LYS A 119 15.22 25.09 -47.55
C LYS A 119 14.72 25.58 -48.90
N ASN A 120 13.40 25.62 -49.09
CA ASN A 120 12.82 26.10 -50.35
C ASN A 120 13.05 27.61 -50.53
N ALA A 121 12.89 28.40 -49.47
CA ALA A 121 13.17 29.84 -49.51
C ALA A 121 14.65 30.13 -49.80
N GLU A 122 15.57 29.38 -49.19
CA GLU A 122 17.01 29.45 -49.46
C GLU A 122 17.33 29.11 -50.93
N ALA A 123 16.68 28.09 -51.50
CA ALA A 123 16.85 27.73 -52.90
C ALA A 123 16.37 28.84 -53.84
N GLN A 124 15.21 29.44 -53.55
CA GLN A 124 14.67 30.55 -54.34
C GLN A 124 15.57 31.80 -54.24
N LEU A 125 16.11 32.12 -53.07
CA LEU A 125 17.05 33.23 -52.91
C LEU A 125 18.29 33.03 -53.78
N LYS A 126 18.88 31.82 -53.77
CA LYS A 126 20.03 31.50 -54.63
C LYS A 126 19.72 31.66 -56.12
N GLU A 127 18.53 31.25 -56.55
CA GLU A 127 18.10 31.41 -57.94
C GLU A 127 17.95 32.90 -58.31
N LYS A 128 17.35 33.70 -57.43
CA LYS A 128 17.20 35.15 -57.65
C LYS A 128 18.54 35.87 -57.64
N ASP A 129 19.47 35.50 -56.75
CA ASP A 129 20.83 36.03 -56.72
C ASP A 129 21.57 35.73 -58.03
N ALA A 130 21.45 34.50 -58.56
CA ALA A 130 22.04 34.12 -59.84
C ALA A 130 21.46 34.93 -61.01
N GLU A 131 20.16 35.17 -61.01
CA GLU A 131 19.49 36.00 -62.03
C GLU A 131 19.91 37.46 -61.94
N ILE A 132 20.03 38.03 -60.73
CA ILE A 132 20.58 39.38 -60.53
C ILE A 132 21.99 39.48 -61.10
N ILE A 133 22.84 38.47 -60.89
CA ILE A 133 24.20 38.45 -61.45
C ILE A 133 24.16 38.45 -62.99
N ARG A 134 23.30 37.62 -63.61
CA ARG A 134 23.14 37.62 -65.08
C ARG A 134 22.67 38.96 -65.62
N LEU A 135 21.63 39.55 -65.03
CA LEU A 135 21.08 40.83 -65.47
C LEU A 135 22.11 41.95 -65.32
N LYS A 136 22.89 41.95 -64.23
CA LYS A 136 24.01 42.90 -64.04
C LYS A 136 25.07 42.76 -65.13
N ALA A 137 25.42 41.54 -65.52
CA ALA A 137 26.37 41.30 -66.60
C ALA A 137 25.83 41.80 -67.96
N GLN A 138 24.58 41.47 -68.29
CA GLN A 138 23.93 41.95 -69.52
C GLN A 138 23.86 43.48 -69.59
N LEU A 139 23.56 44.13 -68.47
CA LEU A 139 23.52 45.60 -68.39
C LEU A 139 24.92 46.19 -68.63
N PHE A 140 25.97 45.60 -68.06
CA PHE A 140 27.35 46.04 -68.28
C PHE A 140 27.74 45.93 -69.76
N ASP A 141 27.41 44.81 -70.41
CA ASP A 141 27.68 44.60 -71.84
C ASP A 141 26.93 45.62 -72.71
N TYR A 142 25.68 45.97 -72.34
CA TYR A 142 24.90 47.00 -73.03
C TYR A 142 25.54 48.39 -72.88
N MET A 143 25.89 48.77 -71.64
CA MET A 143 26.47 50.09 -71.35
C MET A 143 27.85 50.30 -71.99
N THR A 144 28.62 49.24 -72.21
CA THR A 144 29.94 49.31 -72.84
C THR A 144 29.88 49.33 -74.37
N LYS A 145 28.80 48.83 -74.99
CA LYS A 145 28.56 48.95 -76.44
C LYS A 145 28.28 50.38 -76.91
N ASP A 146 27.68 51.22 -76.06
CA ASP A 146 27.39 52.62 -76.38
C ASP A 146 28.61 53.57 -76.20
N GLN A 147 29.78 53.05 -75.80
CA GLN A 147 31.02 53.82 -75.58
C GLN A 147 32.11 53.61 -76.67
N GLN A 148 31.79 52.92 -77.78
CA GLN A 148 32.65 52.77 -78.98
C GLN A 148 32.03 53.50 -80.17
#